data_AF-A0AAW1UM85-F1
#
_entry.id   AF-A0AAW1UM85-F1
#
_cell.length_a   1.000
_cell.length_b   1.000
_cell.length_c   1.000
_cell.angle_alpha   90.00
_cell.angle_beta   90.00
_cell.angle_gamma   90.00
#
_symmetry.space_group_name_H-M   'P 1'
#
loop_
_entity.id
_entity.type
_entity.pdbx_description
1 polymer ?
#
loop_
_entity_poly.entity_id
_entity_poly.type
_entity_poly.pdbx_seq_one_letter_code
_entity_poly.pdbx_strand_id
1 'polypeptide(L)'
;MFKYWTFLQIITYVVADLSCERCASDDPNSDCRNGTIKEKFKCPADEQACYAEDIINDGKTPLYRRGCAPEDWCDTQKKNHAAALKFCSVCTDGDMCNNKRFGAEDPAKIQCYKCDSEDTDSTCRTGSIDNESVSCRSGSSCYQYYVSTSRRDIYSRGCGTSSTCDDLGKQYGQSLESCKLCDDDYCNNEKMSIAV
;
A
#
# COMPACT_ATOMS: atom_id res chain seq x y z
N MET A 1 -21.23 16.65 -58.22
CA MET A 1 -21.34 15.30 -57.62
C MET A 1 -20.45 15.26 -56.38
N PHE A 2 -21.03 15.40 -55.18
CA PHE A 2 -20.29 15.27 -53.92
C PHE A 2 -20.55 13.89 -53.33
N LYS A 3 -19.49 13.07 -53.23
CA LYS A 3 -19.53 11.75 -52.57
C LYS A 3 -19.26 11.96 -51.08
N TYR A 4 -20.29 11.84 -50.26
CA TYR A 4 -20.13 11.69 -48.81
C TYR A 4 -19.69 10.25 -48.52
N TRP A 5 -18.47 10.10 -48.01
CA TRP A 5 -18.01 8.85 -47.40
C TRP A 5 -18.39 8.89 -45.93
N THR A 6 -19.40 8.11 -45.54
CA THR A 6 -19.77 7.89 -44.15
C THR A 6 -18.74 6.96 -43.53
N PHE A 7 -17.79 7.50 -42.75
CA PHE A 7 -16.95 6.70 -41.86
C PHE A 7 -17.82 6.21 -40.71
N LEU A 8 -18.28 4.96 -40.78
CA LEU A 8 -18.88 4.26 -39.65
C LEU A 8 -17.72 3.80 -38.75
N GLN A 9 -17.33 4.61 -37.77
CA GLN A 9 -16.44 4.16 -36.69
C GLN A 9 -17.22 3.17 -35.83
N ILE A 10 -16.94 1.87 -36.02
CA ILE A 10 -17.33 0.84 -35.08
C ILE A 10 -16.46 1.07 -33.84
N ILE A 11 -17.00 1.75 -32.84
CA ILE A 11 -16.44 1.77 -31.50
C ILE A 11 -16.73 0.40 -30.91
N THR A 12 -15.81 -0.55 -31.09
CA THR A 12 -15.78 -1.77 -30.28
C THR A 12 -15.48 -1.35 -28.86
N TYR A 13 -16.53 -1.20 -28.05
CA TYR A 13 -16.40 -1.17 -26.60
C TYR A 13 -15.84 -2.55 -26.21
N VAL A 14 -14.54 -2.58 -25.90
CA VAL A 14 -13.95 -3.73 -25.22
C VAL A 14 -14.57 -3.71 -23.83
N VAL A 15 -15.68 -4.43 -23.66
CA VAL A 15 -16.21 -4.72 -22.33
C VAL A 15 -15.15 -5.63 -21.71
N ALA A 16 -14.37 -5.09 -20.79
CA ALA A 16 -13.42 -5.88 -20.02
C ALA A 16 -14.25 -6.94 -19.28
N ASP A 17 -14.09 -8.20 -19.67
CA ASP A 17 -14.72 -9.35 -19.04
C ASP A 17 -14.01 -9.64 -17.71
N LEU A 18 -14.17 -8.74 -16.73
CA LEU A 18 -13.61 -8.89 -15.39
C LEU A 18 -14.52 -9.80 -14.55
N SER A 19 -13.91 -10.78 -13.87
CA SER A 19 -14.61 -11.62 -12.88
C SER A 19 -13.98 -11.46 -11.51
N CYS A 20 -14.76 -11.20 -10.46
CA CYS A 20 -14.28 -11.01 -9.09
C CYS A 20 -14.81 -12.08 -8.14
N GLU A 21 -14.21 -12.19 -6.94
CA GLU A 21 -14.87 -12.87 -5.83
C GLU A 21 -16.06 -12.05 -5.33
N ARG A 22 -17.16 -12.71 -4.96
CA ARG A 22 -18.33 -12.06 -4.38
C ARG A 22 -18.76 -12.75 -3.10
N CYS A 23 -18.84 -11.99 -2.02
CA CYS A 23 -19.33 -12.49 -0.73
C CYS A 23 -19.73 -11.36 0.21
N ALA A 24 -20.51 -11.72 1.22
CA ALA A 24 -20.73 -10.91 2.41
C ALA A 24 -20.80 -11.85 3.62
N SER A 25 -20.08 -11.55 4.69
CA SER A 25 -20.09 -12.32 5.92
C SER A 25 -19.79 -11.45 7.13
N ASP A 26 -20.43 -11.75 8.25
CA ASP A 26 -20.10 -11.20 9.57
C ASP A 26 -19.23 -12.16 10.42
N ASP A 27 -19.11 -13.42 10.01
CA ASP A 27 -18.22 -14.39 10.65
C ASP A 27 -16.73 -14.05 10.38
N PRO A 28 -15.92 -13.79 11.42
CA PRO A 28 -14.49 -13.55 11.30
C PRO A 28 -13.67 -14.77 10.83
N ASN A 29 -14.26 -15.95 10.72
CA ASN A 29 -13.58 -17.14 10.20
C ASN A 29 -14.09 -17.55 8.80
N SER A 30 -14.98 -16.76 8.20
CA SER A 30 -15.54 -17.03 6.89
C SER A 30 -14.50 -17.06 5.77
N ASP A 31 -14.80 -17.83 4.72
CA ASP A 31 -14.01 -17.82 3.48
C ASP A 31 -13.95 -16.42 2.85
N CYS A 32 -15.02 -15.64 3.05
CA CYS A 32 -15.06 -14.22 2.70
C CYS A 32 -13.89 -13.48 3.34
N ARG A 33 -13.76 -13.53 4.67
CA ARG A 33 -12.64 -12.87 5.35
C ARG A 33 -11.28 -13.44 4.92
N ASN A 34 -11.19 -14.75 4.74
CA ASN A 34 -9.92 -15.42 4.49
C ASN A 34 -9.43 -15.35 3.04
N GLY A 35 -10.27 -14.91 2.10
CA GLY A 35 -9.88 -14.85 0.68
C GLY A 35 -9.74 -16.25 0.08
N THR A 36 -10.58 -17.18 0.54
CA THR A 36 -10.57 -18.59 0.11
C THR A 36 -11.78 -18.92 -0.77
N ILE A 37 -12.49 -17.90 -1.24
CA ILE A 37 -13.66 -18.06 -2.09
C ILE A 37 -13.22 -18.55 -3.46
N LYS A 38 -13.91 -19.57 -3.97
CA LYS A 38 -13.65 -20.11 -5.31
C LYS A 38 -14.67 -19.67 -6.35
N GLU A 39 -15.72 -18.99 -5.90
CA GLU A 39 -16.80 -18.53 -6.78
C GLU A 39 -16.37 -17.28 -7.53
N LYS A 40 -16.51 -17.36 -8.86
CA LYS A 40 -16.28 -16.25 -9.78
C LYS A 40 -17.61 -15.57 -10.09
N PHE A 41 -17.64 -14.26 -9.95
CA PHE A 41 -18.77 -13.42 -10.31
C PHE A 41 -18.35 -12.47 -11.43
N LYS A 42 -19.05 -12.53 -12.57
CA LYS A 42 -18.77 -11.66 -13.72
C LYS A 42 -19.28 -10.24 -13.45
N CYS A 43 -18.41 -9.25 -13.60
CA CYS A 43 -18.74 -7.86 -13.30
C CYS A 43 -19.65 -7.24 -14.37
N PRO A 44 -20.59 -6.38 -13.94
CA PRO A 44 -21.25 -5.41 -14.81
C PRO A 44 -20.24 -4.52 -15.57
N ALA A 45 -20.63 -4.01 -16.73
CA ALA A 45 -19.75 -3.21 -17.60
C ALA A 45 -19.30 -1.87 -16.98
N ASP A 46 -20.06 -1.35 -16.02
CA ASP A 46 -19.78 -0.14 -15.24
C ASP A 46 -18.94 -0.41 -13.98
N GLU A 47 -18.68 -1.68 -13.64
CA GLU A 47 -17.89 -2.10 -12.49
C GLU A 47 -16.58 -2.74 -12.96
N GLN A 48 -15.59 -1.89 -13.25
CA GLN A 48 -14.34 -2.28 -13.90
C GLN A 48 -13.25 -2.73 -12.91
N ALA A 49 -13.59 -2.89 -11.63
CA ALA A 49 -12.64 -3.28 -10.61
C ALA A 49 -13.23 -4.29 -9.62
N CYS A 50 -12.36 -5.08 -9.01
CA CYS A 50 -12.72 -5.91 -7.88
C CYS A 50 -12.43 -5.19 -6.57
N TYR A 51 -13.32 -5.29 -5.59
CA TYR A 51 -13.11 -4.72 -4.26
C TYR A 51 -13.13 -5.77 -3.15
N ALA A 52 -12.50 -5.42 -2.04
CA ALA A 52 -12.64 -6.08 -0.75
C ALA A 52 -12.64 -5.01 0.35
N GLU A 53 -13.69 -4.96 1.19
CA GLU A 53 -13.77 -4.08 2.37
C GLU A 53 -14.16 -4.77 3.70
N ASP A 54 -13.63 -4.23 4.80
CA ASP A 54 -13.92 -4.60 6.19
C ASP A 54 -14.52 -3.39 6.90
N ILE A 55 -15.77 -3.54 7.35
CA ILE A 55 -16.54 -2.49 8.01
C ILE A 55 -16.81 -2.90 9.46
N ILE A 56 -16.27 -2.14 10.39
CA ILE A 56 -16.55 -2.25 11.83
C ILE A 56 -17.36 -1.03 12.25
N ASN A 57 -18.67 -1.20 12.38
CA ASN A 57 -19.48 -0.17 13.02
C ASN A 57 -19.26 -0.25 14.54
N ASP A 58 -19.10 0.90 15.22
CA ASP A 58 -18.86 0.98 16.67
C ASP A 58 -19.82 0.06 17.46
N GLY A 59 -19.26 -1.02 18.02
CA GLY A 59 -19.99 -2.01 18.82
C GLY A 59 -20.77 -3.07 18.05
N LYS A 60 -20.64 -3.18 16.72
CA LYS A 60 -21.27 -4.23 15.90
C LYS A 60 -20.24 -5.22 15.36
N THR A 61 -20.73 -6.41 15.03
CA THR A 61 -19.94 -7.46 14.35
C THR A 61 -19.32 -6.89 13.07
N PRO A 62 -18.03 -7.14 12.81
CA PRO A 62 -17.38 -6.75 11.56
C PRO A 62 -18.13 -7.34 10.37
N LEU A 63 -18.22 -6.59 9.27
CA LEU A 63 -18.80 -7.04 8.02
C LEU A 63 -17.73 -7.06 6.93
N TYR A 64 -17.46 -8.23 6.38
CA TYR A 64 -16.52 -8.46 5.29
C TYR A 64 -17.28 -8.57 3.98
N ARG A 65 -16.92 -7.77 2.97
CA ARG A 65 -17.57 -7.80 1.64
C ARG A 65 -16.56 -7.81 0.52
N ARG A 66 -16.82 -8.65 -0.49
CA ARG A 66 -16.08 -8.69 -1.76
C ARG A 66 -17.07 -8.59 -2.91
N GLY A 67 -16.66 -7.97 -4.00
CA GLY A 67 -17.46 -7.91 -5.21
C GLY A 67 -16.81 -7.12 -6.32
N CYS A 68 -17.64 -6.73 -7.28
CA CYS A 68 -17.30 -5.80 -8.35
C CYS A 68 -17.71 -4.39 -7.93
N ALA A 69 -16.94 -3.38 -8.33
CA ALA A 69 -17.27 -1.98 -8.11
C ALA A 69 -16.53 -1.06 -9.10
N PRO A 70 -16.86 0.23 -9.17
CA PRO A 70 -16.05 1.24 -9.84
C PRO A 70 -14.66 1.39 -9.18
N GLU A 71 -13.68 1.91 -9.93
CA GLU A 71 -12.30 2.11 -9.43
C GLU A 71 -12.22 3.02 -8.19
N ASP A 72 -13.13 3.99 -8.07
CA ASP A 72 -13.18 4.95 -6.97
C ASP A 72 -14.01 4.48 -5.76
N TRP A 73 -14.43 3.21 -5.74
CA TRP A 73 -15.29 2.65 -4.71
C TRP A 73 -14.76 2.92 -3.29
N CYS A 74 -13.51 2.58 -3.03
CA CYS A 74 -12.94 2.73 -1.69
C CYS A 74 -12.82 4.20 -1.26
N ASP A 75 -12.63 5.13 -2.18
CA ASP A 75 -12.62 6.55 -1.85
C ASP A 75 -14.02 7.06 -1.49
N THR A 76 -15.05 6.55 -2.18
CA THR A 76 -16.45 6.78 -1.83
C THR A 76 -16.80 6.18 -0.46
N GLN A 77 -16.35 4.95 -0.17
CA GLN A 77 -16.58 4.30 1.13
C GLN A 77 -15.86 5.04 2.27
N LYS A 78 -14.62 5.50 2.06
CA LYS A 78 -13.90 6.32 3.05
C LYS A 78 -14.64 7.61 3.36
N LYS A 79 -15.24 8.28 2.38
CA LYS A 79 -16.04 9.49 2.60
C LYS A 79 -17.32 9.22 3.38
N ASN A 80 -18.02 8.12 3.08
CA ASN A 80 -19.32 7.81 3.67
C ASN A 80 -19.22 7.11 5.03
N HIS A 81 -18.14 6.37 5.25
CA HIS A 81 -17.97 5.46 6.39
C HIS A 81 -16.60 5.61 7.06
N ALA A 82 -15.99 6.80 7.06
CA ALA A 82 -14.64 7.05 7.60
C ALA A 82 -14.40 6.44 8.99
N ALA A 83 -15.40 6.51 9.89
CA ALA A 83 -15.30 5.98 11.25
C ALA A 83 -15.46 4.45 11.32
N ALA A 84 -16.13 3.84 10.35
CA ALA A 84 -16.48 2.43 10.37
C ALA A 84 -15.65 1.57 9.40
N LEU A 85 -15.01 2.17 8.39
CA LEU A 85 -14.23 1.45 7.39
C LEU A 85 -12.83 1.18 7.92
N LYS A 86 -12.52 -0.08 8.23
CA LYS A 86 -11.18 -0.49 8.70
C LYS A 86 -10.23 -0.78 7.56
N PHE A 87 -10.76 -1.39 6.50
CA PHE A 87 -9.98 -1.76 5.33
C PHE A 87 -10.86 -1.63 4.10
N CYS A 88 -10.27 -1.14 3.02
CA CYS A 88 -10.88 -1.19 1.71
C CYS A 88 -9.77 -1.23 0.67
N SER A 89 -9.86 -2.18 -0.25
CA SER A 89 -8.97 -2.32 -1.40
C SER A 89 -9.79 -2.45 -2.67
N VAL A 90 -9.27 -1.85 -3.75
CA VAL A 90 -9.75 -2.01 -5.12
C VAL A 90 -8.56 -2.47 -5.97
N CYS A 91 -8.81 -3.33 -6.95
CA CYS A 91 -7.81 -3.77 -7.90
C CYS A 91 -8.43 -3.98 -9.29
N THR A 92 -7.62 -3.73 -10.32
CA THR A 92 -8.01 -3.86 -11.75
C THR A 92 -7.12 -4.83 -12.51
N ASP A 93 -6.14 -5.45 -11.83
CA ASP A 93 -5.09 -6.32 -12.40
C ASP A 93 -5.60 -7.74 -12.79
N GLY A 94 -6.84 -7.83 -13.26
CA GLY A 94 -7.44 -9.06 -13.78
C GLY A 94 -8.33 -9.83 -12.80
N ASP A 95 -8.79 -10.99 -13.27
CA ASP A 95 -9.80 -11.80 -12.59
C ASP A 95 -9.39 -12.17 -11.14
N MET A 96 -10.34 -12.01 -10.23
CA MET A 96 -10.26 -12.39 -8.81
C MET A 96 -9.09 -11.73 -8.08
N CYS A 97 -8.63 -10.56 -8.53
CA CYS A 97 -7.56 -9.83 -7.83
C CYS A 97 -7.96 -9.46 -6.39
N ASN A 98 -9.25 -9.49 -6.05
CA ASN A 98 -9.78 -9.34 -4.71
C ASN A 98 -9.84 -10.64 -3.91
N ASN A 99 -8.99 -11.64 -4.17
CA ASN A 99 -8.94 -12.90 -3.42
C ASN A 99 -8.02 -12.87 -2.19
N LYS A 100 -7.37 -11.74 -1.90
CA LYS A 100 -6.45 -11.63 -0.75
C LYS A 100 -7.21 -11.56 0.56
N ARG A 101 -6.74 -12.24 1.61
CA ARG A 101 -7.31 -12.18 2.97
C ARG A 101 -7.45 -10.72 3.44
N PHE A 102 -8.56 -10.41 4.10
CA PHE A 102 -8.80 -9.08 4.69
C PHE A 102 -7.75 -8.74 5.74
N GLY A 103 -7.09 -7.60 5.57
CA GLY A 103 -6.02 -7.19 6.48
C GLY A 103 -4.83 -8.15 6.51
N ALA A 104 -4.74 -9.13 5.59
CA ALA A 104 -3.43 -9.63 5.22
C ALA A 104 -2.74 -8.44 4.60
N GLU A 105 -1.86 -7.82 5.39
CA GLU A 105 -0.88 -6.89 4.89
C GLU A 105 -0.32 -7.54 3.63
N ASP A 106 -0.51 -6.83 2.52
CA ASP A 106 0.01 -7.21 1.21
C ASP A 106 1.41 -7.78 1.46
N PRO A 107 1.68 -9.05 1.08
CA PRO A 107 2.76 -9.85 1.66
C PRO A 107 4.00 -8.99 1.72
N ALA A 108 4.58 -8.88 2.92
CA ALA A 108 5.66 -7.95 3.18
C ALA A 108 6.63 -7.96 2.00
N LYS A 109 6.61 -6.87 1.23
CA LYS A 109 7.30 -6.86 -0.06
C LYS A 109 8.81 -6.87 0.15
N ILE A 110 9.22 -6.33 1.30
CA ILE A 110 10.61 -6.05 1.63
C ILE A 110 10.81 -6.09 3.15
N GLN A 111 11.93 -6.66 3.59
CA GLN A 111 12.41 -6.58 4.97
C GLN A 111 13.43 -5.43 5.08
N CYS A 112 13.34 -4.63 6.13
CA CYS A 112 14.28 -3.54 6.37
C CYS A 112 14.85 -3.60 7.78
N TYR A 113 16.01 -3.00 8.00
CA TYR A 113 16.47 -2.70 9.35
C TYR A 113 15.70 -1.52 9.93
N LYS A 114 15.47 -1.56 11.24
CA LYS A 114 14.80 -0.52 12.00
C LYS A 114 15.63 -0.11 13.21
N CYS A 115 15.83 1.18 13.36
CA CYS A 115 16.45 1.77 14.54
C CYS A 115 16.20 3.28 14.57
N ASP A 116 16.25 3.86 15.77
CA ASP A 116 16.26 5.30 16.00
C ASP A 116 17.31 5.58 17.08
N SER A 117 18.27 6.47 16.81
CA SER A 117 19.31 6.81 17.78
C SER A 117 19.76 8.26 17.67
N GLU A 118 20.10 8.84 18.82
CA GLU A 118 20.68 10.18 18.93
C GLU A 118 22.19 10.14 19.24
N ASP A 119 22.81 8.95 19.16
CA ASP A 119 24.21 8.73 19.53
C ASP A 119 25.08 8.53 18.27
N THR A 120 26.18 9.28 18.20
CA THR A 120 27.17 9.23 17.13
C THR A 120 27.86 7.87 17.02
N ASP A 121 27.94 7.09 18.10
CA ASP A 121 28.54 5.75 18.08
C ASP A 121 27.50 4.62 18.04
N SER A 122 26.26 4.94 17.67
CA SER A 122 25.17 3.96 17.62
C SER A 122 25.33 2.89 16.54
N THR A 123 24.84 1.70 16.85
CA THR A 123 24.65 0.60 15.89
C THR A 123 23.78 1.00 14.71
N CYS A 124 22.89 2.00 14.90
CA CYS A 124 22.07 2.56 13.85
C CYS A 124 22.90 3.27 12.78
N ARG A 125 23.99 3.95 13.16
CA ARG A 125 24.92 4.59 12.22
C ARG A 125 25.81 3.57 11.50
N THR A 126 26.35 2.59 12.22
CA THR A 126 27.45 1.73 11.74
C THR A 126 27.05 0.56 10.87
N GLY A 127 25.76 0.17 10.84
CA GLY A 127 25.28 -0.96 10.03
C GLY A 127 25.66 -2.33 10.61
N SER A 128 25.94 -2.40 11.91
CA SER A 128 26.35 -3.65 12.58
C SER A 128 25.12 -4.39 13.12
N ILE A 129 24.64 -5.37 12.32
CA ILE A 129 23.86 -6.63 12.51
C ILE A 129 22.97 -6.88 13.76
N ASP A 130 22.93 -6.05 14.80
CA ASP A 130 22.04 -6.21 15.97
C ASP A 130 20.79 -5.30 15.94
N ASN A 131 20.51 -4.64 14.81
CA ASN A 131 19.31 -3.81 14.70
C ASN A 131 18.08 -4.68 14.40
N GLU A 132 16.98 -4.39 15.11
CA GLU A 132 15.68 -5.02 14.90
C GLU A 132 15.31 -4.94 13.40
N SER A 133 14.83 -6.05 12.84
CA SER A 133 14.28 -6.06 11.48
C SER A 133 12.77 -5.82 11.52
N VAL A 134 12.25 -5.25 10.45
CA VAL A 134 10.83 -5.00 10.28
C VAL A 134 10.39 -5.43 8.88
N SER A 135 9.24 -6.09 8.81
CA SER A 135 8.56 -6.39 7.56
C SER A 135 7.78 -5.17 7.09
N CYS A 136 8.08 -4.66 5.90
CA CYS A 136 7.44 -3.47 5.37
C CYS A 136 6.22 -3.80 4.52
N ARG A 137 5.28 -2.85 4.48
CA ARG A 137 4.07 -2.97 3.67
C ARG A 137 4.39 -2.87 2.18
N SER A 138 3.51 -3.38 1.34
CA SER A 138 3.60 -3.17 -0.11
C SER A 138 3.57 -1.69 -0.45
N GLY A 139 4.37 -1.31 -1.44
CA GLY A 139 4.61 0.10 -1.80
C GLY A 139 5.55 0.84 -0.85
N SER A 140 6.09 0.17 0.18
CA SER A 140 7.17 0.71 1.00
C SER A 140 8.55 0.38 0.42
N SER A 141 9.51 1.24 0.74
CA SER A 141 10.94 1.11 0.50
C SER A 141 11.67 1.15 1.86
N CYS A 142 12.86 0.57 1.94
CA CYS A 142 13.70 0.78 3.11
C CYS A 142 14.28 2.20 3.07
N TYR A 143 14.18 2.92 4.18
CA TYR A 143 14.87 4.19 4.33
C TYR A 143 16.05 4.10 5.30
N GLN A 144 17.00 5.00 5.11
CA GLN A 144 17.94 5.42 6.14
C GLN A 144 18.13 6.93 6.03
N TYR A 145 18.19 7.64 7.16
CA TYR A 145 18.51 9.05 7.16
C TYR A 145 19.38 9.46 8.35
N TYR A 146 20.12 10.55 8.14
CA TYR A 146 20.93 11.23 9.12
C TYR A 146 20.58 12.71 9.14
N VAL A 147 20.25 13.22 10.32
CA VAL A 147 20.01 14.64 10.58
C VAL A 147 21.07 15.14 11.55
N SER A 148 21.75 16.24 11.21
CA SER A 148 22.64 16.95 12.13
C SER A 148 22.02 18.27 12.54
N THR A 149 21.91 18.48 13.86
CA THR A 149 21.48 19.76 14.43
C THR A 149 22.54 20.28 15.38
N SER A 150 22.46 21.55 15.75
CA SER A 150 23.36 22.15 16.75
C SER A 150 23.28 21.50 18.15
N ARG A 151 22.30 20.62 18.39
CA ARG A 151 22.07 19.98 19.69
C ARG A 151 22.33 18.48 19.70
N ARG A 152 22.15 17.82 18.56
CA ARG A 152 22.20 16.36 18.44
C ARG A 152 22.26 15.91 16.99
N ASP A 153 22.84 14.74 16.82
CA ASP A 153 22.78 13.94 15.60
C ASP A 153 21.67 12.91 15.73
N ILE A 154 20.91 12.65 14.67
CA ILE A 154 19.81 11.68 14.65
C ILE A 154 20.03 10.72 13.50
N TYR A 155 20.06 9.43 13.80
CA TYR A 155 20.17 8.34 12.83
C TYR A 155 18.90 7.49 12.91
N SER A 156 18.29 7.20 11.75
CA SER A 156 17.09 6.38 11.72
C SER A 156 17.01 5.50 10.48
N ARG A 157 16.46 4.30 10.66
CA ARG A 157 16.20 3.30 9.61
C ARG A 157 14.78 2.76 9.77
N GLY A 158 14.14 2.40 8.67
CA GLY A 158 12.83 1.75 8.72
C GLY A 158 12.16 1.61 7.36
N CYS A 159 10.83 1.46 7.40
CA CYS A 159 9.97 1.42 6.21
C CYS A 159 9.44 2.82 5.90
N GLY A 160 9.57 3.26 4.65
CA GLY A 160 9.05 4.52 4.16
C GLY A 160 8.34 4.35 2.82
N THR A 161 7.68 5.40 2.36
CA THR A 161 7.17 5.49 0.98
C THR A 161 8.22 6.18 0.09
N SER A 162 7.99 6.20 -1.22
CA SER A 162 8.81 6.98 -2.16
C SER A 162 8.90 8.47 -1.82
N SER A 163 7.95 9.03 -1.04
CA SER A 163 7.95 10.42 -0.60
C SER A 163 8.71 10.67 0.71
N THR A 164 9.16 9.63 1.42
CA THR A 164 9.70 9.78 2.77
C THR A 164 10.89 10.75 2.83
N CYS A 165 11.84 10.67 1.89
CA CYS A 165 12.98 11.61 1.88
C CYS A 165 12.56 13.05 1.56
N ASP A 166 11.57 13.26 0.68
CA ASP A 166 11.05 14.60 0.38
C ASP A 166 10.36 15.22 1.60
N ASP A 167 9.60 14.41 2.35
CA ASP A 167 8.90 14.85 3.54
C ASP A 167 9.86 15.16 4.69
N LEU A 168 10.91 14.33 4.86
CA LEU A 168 12.01 14.62 5.79
C LEU A 168 12.77 15.89 5.37
N GLY A 169 12.97 16.12 4.07
CA GLY A 169 13.59 17.34 3.54
C GLY A 169 12.80 18.59 3.89
N LYS A 170 11.46 18.54 3.81
CA LYS A 170 10.59 19.64 4.26
C LYS A 170 10.64 19.83 5.78
N GLN A 171 10.75 18.75 6.54
CA GLN A 171 10.75 18.77 8.00
C GLN A 171 12.05 19.31 8.59
N TYR A 172 13.19 18.83 8.11
CA TYR A 172 14.51 19.12 8.68
C TYR A 172 15.31 20.15 7.86
N GLY A 173 14.94 20.41 6.61
CA GLY A 173 15.61 21.39 5.76
C GLY A 173 17.11 21.12 5.62
N GLN A 174 17.93 22.14 5.91
CA GLN A 174 19.38 22.04 5.83
C GLN A 174 20.00 21.11 6.88
N SER A 175 19.26 20.72 7.92
CA SER A 175 19.74 19.75 8.90
C SER A 175 19.66 18.31 8.40
N LEU A 176 18.97 18.04 7.29
CA LEU A 176 18.95 16.70 6.68
C LEU A 176 20.23 16.49 5.85
N GLU A 177 21.22 15.87 6.46
CA GLU A 177 22.53 15.63 5.83
C GLU A 177 22.47 14.49 4.80
N SER A 178 21.70 13.44 5.08
CA SER A 178 21.49 12.38 4.11
C SER A 178 20.15 11.68 4.30
N CYS A 179 19.55 11.26 3.19
CA CYS A 179 18.41 10.36 3.16
C CYS A 179 18.55 9.45 1.94
N LYS A 180 18.39 8.14 2.13
CA LYS A 180 18.43 7.14 1.07
C LYS A 180 17.19 6.26 1.16
N LEU A 181 16.60 5.96 0.01
CA LEU A 181 15.59 4.93 -0.18
C LEU A 181 16.16 3.82 -1.04
N CYS A 182 15.74 2.59 -0.78
CA CYS A 182 16.10 1.43 -1.58
C CYS A 182 15.02 0.34 -1.47
N ASP A 183 14.95 -0.53 -2.49
CA ASP A 183 13.83 -1.45 -2.71
C ASP A 183 14.20 -2.94 -2.60
N ASP A 184 15.40 -3.26 -2.09
CA ASP A 184 15.85 -4.63 -1.84
C ASP A 184 15.86 -4.96 -0.34
N ASP A 185 15.68 -6.24 0.01
CA ASP A 185 15.73 -6.70 1.40
C ASP A 185 17.02 -6.25 2.10
N TYR A 186 16.86 -5.59 3.24
CA TYR A 186 17.93 -5.11 4.11
C TYR A 186 18.91 -4.15 3.42
N CYS A 187 18.52 -3.52 2.31
CA CYS A 187 19.37 -2.60 1.56
C CYS A 187 19.76 -1.36 2.37
N ASN A 188 18.97 -1.01 3.39
CA ASN A 188 19.30 0.03 4.34
C ASN A 188 20.25 -0.50 5.43
N ASN A 189 21.28 -1.29 5.08
CA ASN A 189 22.33 -1.71 6.01
C ASN A 189 23.61 -0.86 5.91
N GLU A 190 23.75 -0.09 4.83
CA GLU A 190 24.98 0.67 4.61
C GLU A 190 25.25 1.62 5.78
N LYS A 191 26.54 1.79 6.10
CA LYS A 191 26.98 2.80 7.06
C LYS A 191 26.53 4.18 6.59
N MET A 192 25.91 4.95 7.48
CA MET A 192 25.56 6.33 7.20
C MET A 192 26.85 7.17 7.28
N SER A 193 27.33 7.61 6.11
CA SER A 193 28.49 8.49 6.01
C SER A 193 28.07 9.94 6.23
N ILE A 194 28.72 10.59 7.18
CA ILE A 194 28.68 12.06 7.33
C ILE A 194 29.46 12.61 6.14
N ALA A 195 28.84 13.45 5.31
CA ALA A 195 29.58 14.21 4.31
C ALA A 195 30.51 15.17 5.08
N VAL A 196 31.82 14.93 4.98
CA VAL A 196 32.86 15.79 5.56
C VAL A 196 33.11 16.98 4.66
#